data_AF-A0A1S9N8L1-F1
#
_entry.id   AF-A0A1S9N8L1-F1
#
_cell.length_a   1.000
_cell.length_b   1.000
_cell.length_c   1.000
_cell.angle_alpha   90.00
_cell.angle_beta   90.00
_cell.angle_gamma   90.00
#
_symmetry.space_group_name_H-M   'P 1'
#
loop_
_entity.id
_entity.type
_entity.pdbx_description
1 polymer ?
#
loop_
_entity_poly.entity_id
_entity_poly.type
_entity_poly.pdbx_seq_one_letter_code
_entity_poly.pdbx_strand_id
1 'polypeptide(L)'
;MKKIVILLCLFWMGFIFYMSGNNGTISHEQSTKVVNIIENAQRNQEKSQAENKDKAVSSSDSSQVNKNSINVKQEEASNLDHIVRKNAHAFMYMVLAILVCGALFSYNKSGKGMIIYILFICLFYAVTDEFHQSFIPGRTSLVSDILVDFMGAMIGLGLFYFSYYKIYKRNRL
;
A
#
# COMPACT_ATOMS: atom_id res chain seq x y z
N MET A 1 11.51 27.32 -2.10
CA MET A 1 10.46 26.33 -2.42
C MET A 1 10.99 25.11 -3.18
N LYS A 2 11.65 25.24 -4.35
CA LYS A 2 12.11 24.08 -5.15
C LYS A 2 12.98 23.06 -4.39
N LYS A 3 13.98 23.55 -3.65
CA LYS A 3 14.87 22.71 -2.82
C LYS A 3 14.10 21.94 -1.74
N ILE A 4 13.05 22.53 -1.17
CA ILE A 4 12.23 21.90 -0.12
C ILE A 4 11.47 20.71 -0.70
N VAL A 5 10.88 20.85 -1.90
CA VAL A 5 10.14 19.76 -2.55
C VAL A 5 11.06 18.61 -2.94
N ILE A 6 12.28 18.89 -3.38
CA ILE A 6 13.29 17.84 -3.65
C ILE A 6 13.69 17.13 -2.36
N LEU A 7 14.00 17.87 -1.29
CA LEU A 7 14.34 17.28 -0.01
C LEU A 7 13.22 16.39 0.53
N LEU A 8 11.96 16.82 0.39
CA LEU A 8 10.79 16.03 0.76
C LEU A 8 10.66 14.76 -0.09
N CYS A 9 10.92 14.85 -1.39
CA CYS A 9 10.91 13.70 -2.28
C CYS A 9 12.00 12.68 -1.89
N LEU A 10 13.22 13.14 -1.62
CA LEU A 10 14.33 12.28 -1.19
C LEU A 10 14.06 11.65 0.18
N PHE A 11 13.49 12.42 1.10
CA PHE A 11 13.05 11.90 2.39
C PHE A 11 11.99 10.80 2.23
N TRP A 12 11.00 11.01 1.36
CA TRP A 12 9.95 10.03 1.11
C TRP A 12 10.48 8.75 0.44
N MET A 13 11.42 8.88 -0.49
CA MET A 13 12.11 7.72 -1.07
C MET A 13 12.87 6.95 0.03
N GLY A 14 13.62 7.64 0.89
CA GLY A 14 14.28 7.02 2.04
C GLY A 14 13.31 6.31 2.99
N PHE A 15 12.12 6.87 3.21
CA PHE A 15 11.07 6.25 4.00
C PHE A 15 10.54 4.94 3.37
N ILE A 16 10.28 4.93 2.05
CA ILE A 16 9.89 3.72 1.33
C ILE A 16 10.99 2.66 1.43
N PHE A 17 12.25 3.06 1.19
CA PHE A 17 13.39 2.16 1.27
C PHE A 17 13.55 1.54 2.67
N TYR A 18 13.36 2.34 3.72
CA TYR A 18 13.35 1.85 5.10
C TYR A 18 12.22 0.84 5.36
N MET A 19 11.01 1.11 4.87
CA MET A 19 9.87 0.18 5.01
C MET A 19 10.06 -1.13 4.23
N SER A 20 10.71 -1.03 3.08
CA SER A 20 11.12 -2.16 2.25
C SER A 20 12.16 -3.04 2.95
N GLY A 21 13.14 -2.41 3.61
CA GLY A 21 14.20 -3.05 4.40
C GLY A 21 13.76 -3.85 5.63
N ASN A 22 12.50 -3.73 6.06
CA ASN A 22 12.01 -4.43 7.25
C ASN A 22 11.70 -5.92 6.94
N ASN A 23 12.24 -6.81 7.79
CA ASN A 23 12.02 -8.26 7.71
C ASN A 23 10.53 -8.61 7.65
N GLY A 24 10.22 -9.72 6.96
CA GLY A 24 8.85 -10.21 6.80
C GLY A 24 8.09 -10.35 8.12
N THR A 25 8.76 -10.72 9.22
CA THR A 25 8.15 -10.89 10.55
C THR A 25 7.63 -9.58 11.16
N ILE A 26 8.35 -8.48 11.01
CA ILE A 26 7.92 -7.16 11.50
C ILE A 26 6.76 -6.64 10.65
N SER A 27 6.81 -6.89 9.35
CA SER A 27 5.75 -6.49 8.43
C SER A 27 4.49 -7.35 8.60
N HIS A 28 4.64 -8.64 8.93
CA HIS A 28 3.54 -9.49 9.37
C HIS A 28 2.92 -8.95 10.66
N GLU A 29 3.72 -8.60 11.67
CA GLU A 29 3.18 -8.04 12.92
C GLU A 29 2.40 -6.73 12.69
N GLN A 30 2.88 -5.84 11.79
CA GLN A 30 2.16 -4.62 11.44
C GLN A 30 0.87 -4.90 10.66
N SER A 31 0.91 -5.81 9.69
CA SER A 31 -0.30 -6.23 8.97
C SER A 31 -1.31 -6.90 9.90
N THR A 32 -0.87 -7.81 10.78
CA THR A 32 -1.72 -8.51 11.74
C THR A 32 -2.39 -7.53 12.70
N LYS A 33 -1.73 -6.44 13.12
CA LYS A 33 -2.36 -5.38 13.91
C LYS A 33 -3.51 -4.70 13.14
N VAL A 34 -3.31 -4.38 11.86
CA VAL A 34 -4.36 -3.79 11.02
C VAL A 34 -5.50 -4.77 10.80
N VAL A 35 -5.21 -6.03 10.48
CA VAL A 35 -6.20 -7.09 10.30
C VAL A 35 -7.01 -7.32 11.57
N ASN A 36 -6.37 -7.37 12.74
CA ASN A 36 -7.06 -7.50 14.03
C ASN A 36 -7.97 -6.31 14.34
N ILE A 37 -7.57 -5.08 13.96
CA ILE A 37 -8.42 -3.89 14.10
C ILE A 37 -9.65 -4.01 13.20
N ILE A 38 -9.47 -4.45 11.95
CA ILE A 38 -10.57 -4.66 11.00
C ILE A 38 -11.50 -5.77 11.50
N GLU A 39 -10.96 -6.91 11.93
CA GLU A 39 -11.74 -8.04 12.46
C GLU A 39 -12.50 -7.65 13.73
N ASN A 40 -11.89 -6.85 14.62
CA ASN A 40 -12.57 -6.33 15.81
C ASN A 40 -13.65 -5.30 15.45
N ALA A 41 -13.45 -4.47 14.43
CA ALA A 41 -14.49 -3.58 13.94
C ALA A 41 -15.68 -4.36 13.34
N GLN A 42 -15.41 -5.44 12.60
CA GLN A 42 -16.43 -6.32 12.05
C GLN A 42 -17.17 -7.10 13.16
N ARG A 43 -16.45 -7.68 14.13
CA ARG A 43 -17.04 -8.34 15.31
C ARG A 43 -17.88 -7.39 16.16
N ASN A 44 -17.48 -6.13 16.28
CA ASN A 44 -18.28 -5.12 16.99
C ASN A 44 -19.57 -4.77 16.23
N GLN A 45 -19.54 -4.76 14.90
CA GLN A 45 -20.77 -4.60 14.09
C GLN A 45 -21.70 -5.80 14.21
N GLU A 46 -21.16 -7.02 14.25
CA GLU A 46 -21.96 -8.24 14.47
C GLU A 46 -22.50 -8.33 15.90
N LYS A 47 -21.73 -7.94 16.93
CA LYS A 47 -22.21 -7.88 18.32
C LYS A 47 -23.34 -6.86 18.52
N SER A 48 -23.30 -5.71 17.83
CA SER A 48 -24.42 -4.76 17.82
C SER A 48 -25.69 -5.29 17.16
N GLN A 49 -25.62 -6.37 16.36
CA GLN A 49 -26.77 -7.09 15.81
C GLN A 49 -27.13 -8.36 16.59
N ALA A 50 -26.18 -8.96 17.31
CA ALA A 50 -26.33 -10.24 18.02
C ALA A 50 -26.88 -10.13 19.45
N GLU A 51 -26.98 -8.94 20.04
CA GLU A 51 -27.65 -8.72 21.35
C GLU A 51 -29.17 -9.02 21.34
N ASN A 52 -29.71 -9.51 20.21
CA ASN A 52 -31.12 -9.90 20.09
C ASN A 52 -31.35 -11.41 19.79
N LYS A 53 -30.32 -12.27 19.81
CA LYS A 53 -30.48 -13.71 19.54
C LYS A 53 -29.56 -14.62 20.35
N ASP A 54 -29.71 -14.59 21.68
CA ASP A 54 -29.22 -15.68 22.53
C ASP A 54 -30.38 -16.59 22.93
N LYS A 55 -30.53 -17.69 22.17
CA LYS A 55 -30.88 -19.02 22.70
C LYS A 55 -30.87 -20.04 21.56
N ALA A 56 -30.08 -21.09 21.77
CA ALA A 56 -29.98 -22.36 21.05
C ALA A 56 -28.82 -22.45 20.05
N VAL A 57 -27.99 -23.48 20.03
CA VAL A 57 -27.84 -24.68 20.86
C VAL A 57 -26.40 -25.17 20.63
N SER A 58 -25.82 -25.73 21.68
CA SER A 58 -24.49 -26.33 21.76
C SER A 58 -24.35 -27.65 20.97
N SER A 59 -23.09 -27.95 20.58
CA SER A 59 -22.48 -29.29 20.44
C SER A 59 -22.76 -30.05 19.12
N SER A 60 -21.85 -30.77 18.43
CA SER A 60 -20.50 -31.32 18.70
C SER A 60 -19.81 -31.71 17.36
N ASP A 61 -18.47 -31.65 17.28
CA ASP A 61 -17.52 -32.70 16.78
C ASP A 61 -16.17 -32.06 16.32
N SER A 62 -15.09 -32.27 17.09
CA SER A 62 -14.04 -31.25 17.29
C SER A 62 -12.61 -31.63 16.86
N SER A 63 -12.37 -32.80 16.27
CA SER A 63 -10.97 -33.32 16.19
C SER A 63 -10.36 -33.42 14.80
N GLN A 64 -11.14 -33.66 13.73
CA GLN A 64 -10.63 -33.57 12.33
C GLN A 64 -10.93 -32.22 11.67
N VAL A 65 -12.01 -31.56 12.07
CA VAL A 65 -12.36 -30.20 11.64
C VAL A 65 -11.29 -29.20 12.06
N ASN A 66 -10.64 -29.41 13.22
CA ASN A 66 -9.71 -28.45 13.81
C ASN A 66 -8.41 -28.27 13.00
N LYS A 67 -7.89 -29.32 12.35
CA LYS A 67 -6.63 -29.21 11.58
C LYS A 67 -6.83 -28.52 10.23
N ASN A 68 -7.95 -28.78 9.56
CA ASN A 68 -8.32 -28.08 8.34
C ASN A 68 -8.74 -26.64 8.62
N SER A 69 -9.50 -26.39 9.68
CA SER A 69 -9.89 -25.01 10.05
C SER A 69 -8.72 -24.18 10.56
N ILE A 70 -7.71 -24.78 11.21
CA ILE A 70 -6.48 -24.07 11.56
C ILE A 70 -5.63 -23.79 10.31
N ASN A 71 -5.45 -24.74 9.39
CA ASN A 71 -4.71 -24.49 8.14
C ASN A 71 -5.40 -23.43 7.25
N VAL A 72 -6.73 -23.49 7.13
CA VAL A 72 -7.50 -22.49 6.36
C VAL A 72 -7.42 -21.10 7.01
N LYS A 73 -7.57 -21.00 8.34
CA LYS A 73 -7.42 -19.71 9.04
C LYS A 73 -5.99 -19.15 8.96
N GLN A 74 -4.98 -20.02 9.01
CA GLN A 74 -3.57 -19.63 8.90
C GLN A 74 -3.25 -19.14 7.47
N GLU A 75 -3.79 -19.80 6.45
CA GLU A 75 -3.64 -19.43 5.04
C GLU A 75 -4.37 -18.11 4.74
N GLU A 76 -5.60 -17.94 5.22
CA GLU A 76 -6.38 -16.69 5.10
C GLU A 76 -5.67 -15.51 5.77
N ALA A 77 -5.16 -15.67 7.00
CA ALA A 77 -4.41 -14.63 7.69
C ALA A 77 -3.12 -14.25 6.94
N SER A 78 -2.41 -15.23 6.38
CA SER A 78 -1.20 -14.98 5.59
C SER A 78 -1.49 -14.22 4.28
N ASN A 79 -2.61 -14.52 3.63
CA ASN A 79 -3.05 -13.86 2.40
C ASN A 79 -3.52 -12.43 2.65
N LEU A 80 -4.27 -12.20 3.74
CA LEU A 80 -4.69 -10.86 4.15
C LEU A 80 -3.49 -9.98 4.50
N ASP A 81 -2.51 -10.52 5.24
CA ASP A 81 -1.29 -9.79 5.59
C ASP A 81 -0.52 -9.34 4.35
N HIS A 82 -0.44 -10.22 3.36
CA HIS A 82 0.21 -9.97 2.08
C HIS A 82 -0.55 -8.92 1.26
N ILE A 83 -1.89 -8.98 1.21
CA ILE A 83 -2.72 -7.98 0.53
C ILE A 83 -2.58 -6.60 1.18
N VAL A 84 -2.66 -6.51 2.51
CA VAL A 84 -2.55 -5.23 3.24
C VAL A 84 -1.20 -4.56 2.98
N ARG A 85 -0.11 -5.32 3.03
CA ARG A 85 1.24 -4.83 2.71
C ARG A 85 1.35 -4.26 1.30
N LYS A 86 0.82 -4.97 0.31
CA LYS A 86 0.86 -4.55 -1.10
C LYS A 86 0.08 -3.26 -1.34
N ASN A 87 -1.10 -3.16 -0.74
CA ASN A 87 -1.90 -1.93 -0.85
C ASN A 87 -1.22 -0.73 -0.16
N ALA A 88 -0.50 -0.97 0.94
CA ALA A 88 0.29 0.07 1.61
C ALA A 88 1.44 0.56 0.71
N HIS A 89 2.17 -0.34 0.05
CA HIS A 89 3.23 0.05 -0.90
C HIS A 89 2.65 0.81 -2.10
N ALA A 90 1.55 0.33 -2.70
CA ALA A 90 0.87 1.06 -3.77
C ALA A 90 0.50 2.49 -3.37
N PHE A 91 0.01 2.68 -2.14
CA PHE A 91 -0.27 4.01 -1.59
C PHE A 91 0.99 4.87 -1.44
N MET A 92 2.10 4.30 -0.98
CA MET A 92 3.38 5.02 -0.89
C MET A 92 3.88 5.48 -2.27
N TYR A 93 3.73 4.64 -3.30
CA TYR A 93 4.08 4.99 -4.69
C TYR A 93 3.13 6.03 -5.28
N MET A 94 1.86 6.03 -4.90
CA MET A 94 0.91 7.11 -5.23
C MET A 94 1.39 8.46 -4.67
N VAL A 95 1.79 8.50 -3.41
CA VAL A 95 2.34 9.72 -2.77
C VAL A 95 3.68 10.12 -3.40
N LEU A 96 4.54 9.14 -3.71
CA LEU A 96 5.81 9.39 -4.40
C LEU A 96 5.58 10.06 -5.77
N ALA A 97 4.64 9.56 -6.57
CA ALA A 97 4.32 10.15 -7.87
C ALA A 97 3.85 11.61 -7.74
N ILE A 98 3.03 11.94 -6.74
CA ILE A 98 2.59 13.32 -6.46
C ILE A 98 3.79 14.22 -6.11
N LEU A 99 4.71 13.73 -5.27
CA LEU A 99 5.92 14.47 -4.88
C LEU A 99 6.86 14.68 -6.06
N VAL A 100 7.09 13.63 -6.87
CA VAL A 100 7.89 13.72 -8.09
C VAL A 100 7.26 14.73 -9.04
N CYS A 101 5.94 14.70 -9.26
CA CYS A 101 5.23 15.72 -10.05
C CYS A 101 5.50 17.13 -9.54
N GLY A 102 5.31 17.37 -8.23
CA GLY A 102 5.55 18.68 -7.62
C GLY A 102 7.00 19.15 -7.77
N ALA A 103 7.96 18.24 -7.61
CA ALA A 103 9.39 18.52 -7.79
C ALA A 103 9.68 18.93 -9.23
N LEU A 104 9.20 18.14 -10.18
CA LEU A 104 9.47 18.32 -11.60
C LEU A 104 8.79 19.60 -12.14
N PHE A 105 7.53 19.87 -11.76
CA PHE A 105 6.80 21.09 -12.14
C PHE A 105 7.41 22.36 -11.53
N SER A 106 8.06 22.27 -10.35
CA SER A 106 8.77 23.39 -9.74
C SER A 106 9.92 23.94 -10.61
N TYR A 107 10.40 23.17 -11.58
CA TYR A 107 11.42 23.58 -12.56
C TYR A 107 10.86 24.16 -13.86
N ASN A 108 9.58 24.53 -13.91
CA ASN A 108 8.89 25.03 -15.11
C ASN A 108 8.93 24.07 -16.31
N LYS A 109 9.30 22.81 -16.10
CA LYS A 109 9.02 21.79 -17.09
C LYS A 109 7.51 21.53 -17.03
N SER A 110 6.84 21.63 -18.17
CA SER A 110 5.43 21.26 -18.31
C SER A 110 5.24 20.71 -19.72
N GLY A 111 4.54 19.57 -19.84
CA GLY A 111 4.32 18.92 -21.14
C GLY A 111 4.12 17.42 -21.05
N LYS A 112 3.69 16.81 -22.16
CA LYS A 112 3.41 15.37 -22.25
C LYS A 112 4.65 14.51 -22.01
N GLY A 113 5.83 14.99 -22.41
CA GLY A 113 7.11 14.30 -22.12
C GLY A 113 7.42 14.19 -20.63
N MET A 114 6.78 14.99 -19.77
CA MET A 114 6.99 14.91 -18.32
C MET A 114 6.38 13.66 -17.71
N ILE A 115 5.24 13.24 -18.23
CA ILE A 115 4.52 12.03 -17.83
C ILE A 115 5.43 10.82 -17.99
N ILE A 116 6.17 10.73 -19.11
CA ILE A 116 7.10 9.62 -19.34
C ILE A 116 8.22 9.60 -18.29
N TYR A 117 8.78 10.75 -17.94
CA TYR A 117 9.85 10.84 -16.94
C TYR A 117 9.35 10.47 -15.55
N ILE A 118 8.16 10.94 -15.16
CA ILE A 118 7.57 10.63 -13.85
C ILE A 118 7.30 9.14 -13.73
N LEU A 119 6.63 8.56 -14.73
CA LEU A 119 6.33 7.12 -14.74
C LEU A 119 7.61 6.28 -14.79
N PHE A 120 8.61 6.70 -15.56
CA PHE A 120 9.90 6.02 -15.60
C PHE A 120 10.61 6.05 -14.24
N ILE A 121 10.66 7.20 -13.57
CA ILE A 121 11.27 7.32 -12.23
C ILE A 121 10.55 6.42 -11.23
N CYS A 122 9.20 6.46 -11.20
CA CYS A 122 8.43 5.63 -10.28
C CYS A 122 8.58 4.13 -10.58
N LEU A 123 8.56 3.73 -11.86
CA LEU A 123 8.75 2.33 -12.26
C LEU A 123 10.16 1.84 -11.93
N PHE A 124 11.19 2.65 -12.25
CA PHE A 124 12.57 2.31 -11.94
C PHE A 124 12.78 2.15 -10.43
N TYR A 125 12.15 3.02 -9.63
CA TYR A 125 12.19 2.92 -8.19
C TYR A 125 11.48 1.65 -7.68
N ALA A 126 10.29 1.33 -8.20
CA ALA A 126 9.57 0.10 -7.87
C ALA A 126 10.38 -1.16 -8.17
N VAL A 127 11.05 -1.20 -9.33
CA VAL A 127 11.94 -2.32 -9.69
C VAL A 127 13.12 -2.42 -8.72
N THR A 128 13.74 -1.29 -8.35
CA THR A 128 14.88 -1.28 -7.42
C THR A 128 14.46 -1.69 -6.01
N ASP A 129 13.27 -1.28 -5.59
CA ASP A 129 12.70 -1.60 -4.29
C ASP A 129 12.41 -3.10 -4.18
N GLU A 130 11.75 -3.68 -5.18
CA GLU A 130 11.46 -5.11 -5.21
C GLU A 130 12.72 -5.96 -5.31
N PHE A 131 13.71 -5.48 -6.07
CA PHE A 131 15.03 -6.09 -6.12
C PHE A 131 15.71 -6.06 -4.74
N HIS A 132 15.62 -4.95 -4.00
CA HIS A 132 16.14 -4.87 -2.63
C HIS A 132 15.42 -5.87 -1.69
N GLN A 133 14.09 -5.98 -1.80
CA GLN A 133 13.31 -6.93 -1.00
C GLN A 133 13.73 -8.38 -1.24
N SER A 134 14.22 -8.72 -2.44
CA SER A 134 14.66 -10.08 -2.77
C SER A 134 15.86 -10.56 -1.93
N PHE A 135 16.63 -9.62 -1.35
CA PHE A 135 17.74 -9.93 -0.45
C PHE A 135 17.32 -10.00 1.02
N ILE A 136 16.06 -9.75 1.35
CA ILE A 136 15.55 -9.69 2.72
C ILE A 136 14.95 -11.06 3.08
N PRO A 137 15.43 -11.71 4.16
CA PRO A 137 14.93 -13.03 4.54
C PRO A 137 13.44 -12.97 4.93
N GLY A 138 12.66 -13.93 4.41
CA GLY A 138 11.23 -14.02 4.66
C GLY A 138 10.37 -13.03 3.86
N ARG A 139 10.93 -12.37 2.84
CA ARG A 139 10.18 -11.62 1.83
C ARG A 139 10.12 -12.41 0.52
N THR A 140 8.97 -12.36 -0.13
CA THR A 140 8.77 -12.89 -1.48
C THR A 140 8.80 -11.72 -2.44
N SER A 141 9.67 -11.79 -3.46
CA SER A 141 9.70 -10.80 -4.53
C SER A 141 8.94 -11.31 -5.76
N LEU A 142 7.97 -10.53 -6.25
CA LEU A 142 7.12 -10.88 -7.37
C LEU A 142 6.99 -9.71 -8.35
N VAL A 143 7.00 -10.01 -9.65
CA VAL A 143 6.76 -9.00 -10.69
C VAL A 143 5.38 -8.33 -10.54
N SER A 144 4.41 -9.05 -9.97
CA SER A 144 3.09 -8.48 -9.64
C SER A 144 3.18 -7.30 -8.69
N ASP A 145 4.20 -7.24 -7.84
CA ASP A 145 4.29 -6.26 -6.76
C ASP A 145 4.79 -4.93 -7.32
N ILE A 146 5.76 -5.00 -8.23
CA ILE A 146 6.19 -3.89 -9.08
C ILE A 146 5.00 -3.30 -9.85
N LEU A 147 4.11 -4.15 -10.40
CA LEU A 147 2.95 -3.69 -11.16
C LEU A 147 1.93 -2.99 -10.26
N VAL A 148 1.66 -3.51 -9.06
CA VAL A 148 0.74 -2.90 -8.09
C VAL A 148 1.26 -1.53 -7.63
N ASP A 149 2.55 -1.42 -7.34
CA ASP A 149 3.20 -0.16 -6.98
C ASP A 149 3.18 0.84 -8.12
N PHE A 150 3.44 0.38 -9.35
CA PHE A 150 3.35 1.21 -10.55
C PHE A 150 1.93 1.71 -10.80
N MET A 151 0.89 0.88 -10.57
CA MET A 151 -0.51 1.34 -10.64
C MET A 151 -0.81 2.42 -9.61
N GLY A 152 -0.28 2.30 -8.39
CA GLY A 152 -0.34 3.34 -7.37
C GLY A 152 0.25 4.67 -7.87
N ALA A 153 1.43 4.61 -8.49
CA ALA A 153 2.07 5.79 -9.09
C ALA A 153 1.22 6.42 -10.22
N MET A 154 0.59 5.61 -11.07
CA MET A 154 -0.32 6.11 -12.12
C MET A 154 -1.53 6.85 -11.54
N ILE A 155 -2.12 6.32 -10.46
CA ILE A 155 -3.22 7.00 -9.75
C ILE A 155 -2.75 8.34 -9.19
N GLY A 156 -1.58 8.37 -8.56
CA GLY A 156 -1.01 9.60 -7.98
C GLY A 156 -0.75 10.67 -9.04
N LEU A 157 -0.21 10.28 -10.19
CA LEU A 157 -0.04 11.15 -11.35
C LEU A 157 -1.38 11.73 -11.84
N GLY A 158 -2.40 10.88 -11.97
CA GLY A 158 -3.75 11.29 -12.35
C GLY A 158 -4.37 12.30 -11.38
N LEU A 159 -4.26 12.03 -10.07
CA LEU A 159 -4.75 12.92 -9.00
C LEU A 159 -4.03 14.28 -9.01
N PHE A 160 -2.72 14.29 -9.22
CA PHE A 160 -1.96 15.52 -9.34
C PHE A 160 -2.43 16.35 -10.54
N TYR A 161 -2.52 15.75 -11.72
CA TYR A 161 -2.98 16.45 -12.92
C TYR A 161 -4.43 16.93 -12.80
N PHE A 162 -5.32 16.12 -12.23
CA PHE A 162 -6.71 16.51 -11.96
C PHE A 162 -6.77 17.74 -11.05
N SER A 163 -6.03 17.71 -9.95
CA SER A 163 -5.94 18.83 -9.01
C SER A 163 -5.32 20.07 -9.65
N TYR A 164 -4.24 19.90 -10.42
CA TYR A 164 -3.57 20.98 -11.14
C TYR A 164 -4.49 21.67 -12.14
N TYR A 165 -5.22 20.92 -12.97
CA TYR A 165 -6.15 21.51 -13.93
C TYR A 165 -7.41 22.09 -13.27
N LYS A 166 -7.92 21.49 -12.20
CA LYS A 166 -9.11 21.98 -11.51
C LYS A 166 -8.85 23.26 -10.69
N ILE A 167 -7.68 23.37 -10.07
CA ILE A 167 -7.31 24.46 -9.16
C ILE A 167 -6.53 25.56 -9.92
N TYR A 168 -5.51 25.19 -10.68
CA TYR A 168 -4.57 26.17 -11.27
C TYR A 168 -5.10 26.80 -12.56
N LYS A 169 -5.82 26.04 -13.40
CA LYS A 169 -6.42 26.58 -14.64
C LYS A 169 -7.65 27.45 -14.35
N ARG A 170 -8.38 27.19 -13.25
CA ARG A 170 -9.53 28.00 -12.84
C ARG A 170 -9.14 29.37 -12.27
N ASN A 171 -8.00 29.47 -11.59
CA ASN A 171 -7.52 30.74 -11.00
C ASN A 171 -6.71 31.64 -11.96
N ARG A 172 -6.54 31.23 -13.23
CA ARG A 172 -5.80 32.00 -14.25
C ARG A 172 -6.71 32.50 -15.40
N LEU A 173 -8.02 32.24 -15.31
CA LEU A 173 -9.08 32.85 -16.13
C LEU A 173 -9.79 33.90 -15.28
#